data_AF-A0A2E4ZNY7-F1
#
_entry.id   AF-A0A2E4ZNY7-F1
#
_cell.length_a   1.000
_cell.length_b   1.000
_cell.length_c   1.000
_cell.angle_alpha   90.00
_cell.angle_beta   90.00
_cell.angle_gamma   90.00
#
_symmetry.space_group_name_H-M   'P 1'
#
loop_
_entity.id
_entity.type
_entity.pdbx_description
1 polymer ?
#
loop_
_entity_poly.entity_id
_entity_poly.type
_entity_poly.pdbx_seq_one_letter_code
_entity_poly.pdbx_strand_id
1 'polypeptide(L)'
;MPAFYKKTMCFGPCPAFTFEVTPTGAATLSIVRPLRESPLSELPPGAYQAQMTDASAWNARINTAAEQVHYASLDSLYDNPRVTDLPAVITEWNGKSVTNRYNGPDLTTLYAAFDEAMSALNWRSIETK
;
A
#
# COMPACT_ATOMS: atom_id res chain seq x y z
N MET A 1 -2.07 4.45 -13.70
CA MET A 1 -2.89 5.34 -12.85
C MET A 1 -2.08 5.64 -11.60
N PRO A 2 -2.24 6.82 -10.97
CA PRO A 2 -1.60 7.04 -9.68
C PRO A 2 -2.20 6.09 -8.64
N ALA A 3 -1.38 5.64 -7.71
CA ALA A 3 -1.83 4.78 -6.62
C ALA A 3 -1.08 5.13 -5.33
N PHE A 4 -1.77 4.98 -4.20
CA PHE A 4 -1.21 5.15 -2.87
C PHE A 4 -1.59 3.96 -2.01
N TYR A 5 -0.64 3.42 -1.25
CA TYR A 5 -0.88 2.33 -0.32
C TYR A 5 0.01 2.50 0.90
N LYS A 6 -0.60 2.67 2.06
CA LYS A 6 0.09 2.96 3.31
C LYS A 6 -0.46 2.10 4.43
N LYS A 7 0.45 1.58 5.24
CA LYS A 7 0.14 0.97 6.53
C LYS A 7 0.71 1.84 7.64
N THR A 8 -0.15 2.36 8.51
CA THR A 8 0.30 3.23 9.61
C THR A 8 0.98 2.41 10.71
N MET A 9 1.70 3.11 11.58
CA MET A 9 2.17 2.48 12.82
C MET A 9 1.00 2.08 13.72
N CYS A 10 1.27 1.07 14.55
CA CYS A 10 0.45 0.63 15.67
C CYS A 10 1.33 0.65 16.94
N PHE A 11 0.75 0.45 18.13
CA PHE A 11 1.55 0.33 19.37
C PHE A 11 2.52 -0.88 19.35
N GLY A 12 2.13 -1.99 18.73
CA GLY A 12 2.94 -3.20 18.60
C GLY A 12 3.98 -3.15 17.45
N PRO A 13 4.63 -4.27 17.11
CA PRO A 13 5.68 -4.34 16.09
C PRO A 13 5.14 -4.37 14.65
N CYS A 14 3.95 -3.83 14.39
CA CYS A 14 3.33 -3.88 13.06
C CYS A 14 4.24 -3.25 12.01
N PRO A 15 4.30 -3.84 10.79
CA PRO A 15 4.96 -3.20 9.66
C PRO A 15 4.28 -1.86 9.35
N ALA A 16 5.08 -0.88 8.94
CA ALA A 16 4.60 0.46 8.63
C ALA A 16 5.39 1.00 7.44
N PHE A 17 4.69 1.43 6.41
CA PHE A 17 5.28 1.88 5.16
C PHE A 17 4.31 2.77 4.37
N THR A 18 4.85 3.47 3.40
CA THR A 18 4.12 4.20 2.37
C THR A 18 4.65 3.80 1.00
N PHE A 19 3.77 3.36 0.11
CA PHE A 19 4.06 3.02 -1.28
C PHE A 19 3.24 3.94 -2.18
N GLU A 20 3.90 4.55 -3.17
CA GLU A 20 3.27 5.48 -4.11
C GLU A 20 3.70 5.16 -5.53
N VAL A 21 2.77 5.35 -6.46
CA VAL A 21 2.98 5.14 -7.90
C VAL A 21 2.49 6.35 -8.64
N THR A 22 3.33 6.90 -9.51
CA THR A 22 2.98 8.01 -10.38
C THR A 22 2.30 7.52 -11.67
N PRO A 23 1.61 8.40 -12.42
CA PRO A 23 1.07 8.04 -13.73
C PRO A 23 2.11 7.55 -14.74
N THR A 24 3.39 7.90 -14.56
CA THR A 24 4.51 7.46 -15.42
C THR A 24 5.07 6.09 -15.02
N GLY A 25 4.50 5.44 -14.01
CA GLY A 25 4.97 4.15 -13.49
C GLY A 25 6.24 4.24 -12.64
N ALA A 26 6.65 5.45 -12.25
CA ALA A 26 7.68 5.61 -11.22
C ALA A 26 7.05 5.27 -9.87
N ALA A 27 7.74 4.48 -9.06
CA ALA A 27 7.26 4.02 -7.77
C ALA A 27 8.23 4.38 -6.66
N THR A 28 7.70 4.80 -5.51
CA THR A 28 8.47 5.05 -4.29
C THR A 28 7.95 4.19 -3.16
N LEU A 29 8.86 3.79 -2.27
CA LEU A 29 8.54 3.03 -1.07
C LEU A 29 9.33 3.60 0.10
N SER A 30 8.63 4.01 1.15
CA SER A 30 9.23 4.44 2.41
C SER A 30 8.86 3.45 3.51
N ILE A 31 9.84 2.73 4.02
CA ILE A 31 9.68 1.73 5.07
C ILE A 31 10.04 2.39 6.42
N VAL A 32 9.05 2.52 7.30
CA VAL A 32 9.24 3.08 8.65
C VAL A 32 9.49 1.96 9.66
N ARG A 33 8.81 0.82 9.50
CA ARG A 33 9.03 -0.39 10.30
C ARG A 33 9.18 -1.61 9.39
N PRO A 34 10.03 -2.59 9.75
CA PRO A 34 10.33 -3.74 8.90
C PRO A 34 9.07 -4.46 8.40
N LEU A 35 9.06 -4.81 7.11
CA LEU A 35 8.00 -5.57 6.44
C LEU A 35 8.14 -7.07 6.76
N ARG A 36 7.98 -7.43 8.04
CA ARG A 36 8.08 -8.82 8.50
C ARG A 36 7.12 -9.70 7.70
N GLU A 37 7.55 -10.93 7.40
CA GLU A 37 6.74 -11.95 6.70
C GLU A 37 6.31 -11.52 5.27
N SER A 38 6.99 -10.53 4.68
CA SER A 38 6.83 -10.11 3.29
C SER A 38 8.05 -10.54 2.46
N PRO A 39 7.92 -10.76 1.13
CA PRO A 39 9.08 -10.90 0.25
C PRO A 39 10.06 -9.71 0.32
N LEU A 40 9.60 -8.56 0.82
CA LEU A 40 10.42 -7.36 1.03
C LEU A 40 11.04 -7.28 2.44
N SER A 41 11.04 -8.37 3.22
CA SER A 41 11.56 -8.37 4.60
C SER A 41 13.05 -8.07 4.71
N GLU A 42 13.81 -8.27 3.62
CA GLU A 42 15.23 -7.96 3.55
C GLU A 42 15.51 -6.46 3.37
N LEU A 43 14.52 -5.67 2.96
CA LEU A 43 14.66 -4.22 2.85
C LEU A 43 14.62 -3.58 4.25
N PRO A 44 15.72 -2.98 4.74
CA PRO A 44 15.69 -2.27 6.01
C PRO A 44 14.79 -1.03 5.94
N PRO A 45 14.40 -0.47 7.09
CA PRO A 45 13.76 0.86 7.12
C PRO A 45 14.57 1.90 6.34
N GLY A 46 13.90 2.68 5.49
CA GLY A 46 14.54 3.57 4.53
C GLY A 46 13.62 3.97 3.38
N ALA A 47 14.14 4.77 2.45
CA ALA A 47 13.44 5.20 1.24
C ALA A 47 14.00 4.50 0.01
N TYR A 48 13.12 4.09 -0.89
CA TYR A 48 13.41 3.30 -2.07
C TYR A 48 12.65 3.84 -3.29
N GLN A 49 13.21 3.62 -4.46
CA GLN A 49 12.57 3.89 -5.75
C GLN A 49 12.65 2.67 -6.65
N ALA A 50 11.65 2.53 -7.51
CA ALA A 50 11.61 1.55 -8.58
C ALA A 50 10.91 2.16 -9.81
N GLN A 51 11.07 1.50 -10.95
CA GLN A 51 10.36 1.84 -12.17
C GLN A 51 9.59 0.60 -12.65
N MET A 52 8.30 0.77 -12.90
CA MET A 52 7.48 -0.28 -13.49
C MET A 52 7.89 -0.50 -14.95
N THR A 53 8.12 -1.76 -15.32
CA THR A 53 8.38 -2.17 -16.71
C THR A 53 7.08 -2.29 -17.51
N ASP A 54 6.00 -2.77 -16.88
CA ASP A 54 4.67 -2.85 -17.48
C ASP A 54 3.62 -2.23 -16.55
N ALA A 55 3.46 -0.91 -16.65
CA ALA A 55 2.45 -0.18 -15.89
C ALA A 55 1.02 -0.59 -16.27
N SER A 56 0.80 -1.13 -17.48
CA SER A 56 -0.54 -1.50 -17.95
C SER A 56 -1.05 -2.77 -17.28
N ALA A 57 -0.24 -3.83 -17.25
CA ALA A 57 -0.55 -5.07 -16.53
C ALA A 57 -0.68 -4.81 -15.03
N TRP A 58 0.18 -3.96 -14.49
CA TRP A 58 0.11 -3.52 -13.10
C TRP A 58 -1.24 -2.85 -12.78
N ASN A 59 -1.65 -1.86 -13.59
CA ASN A 59 -2.93 -1.17 -13.40
C ASN A 59 -4.12 -2.15 -13.52
N ALA A 60 -4.09 -3.05 -14.50
CA ALA A 60 -5.16 -4.03 -14.72
C ALA A 60 -5.34 -4.95 -13.50
N ARG A 61 -4.23 -5.38 -12.89
CA ARG A 61 -4.24 -6.21 -11.68
C ARG A 61 -4.91 -5.49 -10.51
N ILE A 62 -4.49 -4.26 -10.21
CA ILE A 62 -5.08 -3.49 -9.11
C ILE A 62 -6.54 -3.15 -9.40
N ASN A 63 -6.87 -2.81 -10.66
CA ASN A 63 -8.25 -2.53 -11.05
C ASN A 63 -9.18 -3.73 -10.83
N THR A 64 -8.74 -4.92 -11.24
CA THR A 64 -9.51 -6.16 -11.05
C THR A 64 -9.80 -6.42 -9.56
N ALA A 65 -8.78 -6.25 -8.71
CA ALA A 65 -8.95 -6.44 -7.27
C ALA A 65 -9.86 -5.36 -6.65
N ALA A 66 -9.76 -4.11 -7.10
CA ALA A 66 -10.60 -3.01 -6.65
C ALA A 66 -12.08 -3.22 -7.03
N GLU A 67 -12.35 -3.76 -8.22
CA GLU A 67 -13.71 -4.11 -8.66
C GLU A 67 -14.30 -5.25 -7.81
N GLN A 68 -13.52 -6.28 -7.49
CA GLN A 68 -13.95 -7.42 -6.68
C GLN A 68 -14.39 -7.04 -5.27
N VAL A 69 -13.78 -6.02 -4.68
CA VAL A 69 -14.13 -5.51 -3.35
C VAL A 69 -15.10 -4.32 -3.40
N HIS A 70 -15.65 -4.01 -4.58
CA HIS A 70 -16.53 -2.87 -4.81
C HIS A 70 -15.96 -1.54 -4.28
N TYR A 71 -14.65 -1.33 -4.48
CA TYR A 71 -13.88 -0.26 -3.83
C TYR A 71 -14.47 1.14 -4.08
N ALA A 72 -14.98 1.38 -5.28
CA ALA A 72 -15.54 2.67 -5.68
C ALA A 72 -16.78 3.10 -4.87
N SER A 73 -17.54 2.14 -4.32
CA SER A 73 -18.76 2.41 -3.54
C SER A 73 -18.53 2.53 -2.04
N LEU A 74 -17.31 2.31 -1.56
CA LEU A 74 -17.00 2.34 -0.13
C LEU A 74 -17.00 3.77 0.42
N ASP A 75 -17.25 3.88 1.72
CA ASP A 75 -17.00 5.12 2.46
C ASP A 75 -15.49 5.41 2.50
N SER A 76 -15.14 6.68 2.63
CA SER A 76 -13.73 7.08 2.65
C SER A 76 -13.03 6.79 3.98
N LEU A 77 -13.78 6.52 5.06
CA LEU A 77 -13.25 6.38 6.41
C LEU A 77 -13.99 5.31 7.21
N TYR A 78 -13.25 4.27 7.61
CA TYR A 78 -13.66 3.23 8.55
C TYR A 78 -12.72 3.25 9.75
N ASP A 79 -13.09 4.05 10.74
CA ASP A 79 -12.17 4.38 11.81
C ASP A 79 -12.84 4.64 13.17
N ASN A 80 -12.09 4.39 14.25
CA ASN A 80 -12.43 4.76 15.61
C ASN A 80 -11.20 5.37 16.30
N PRO A 81 -11.20 6.67 16.65
CA PRO A 81 -10.06 7.34 17.29
C PRO A 81 -9.57 6.71 18.61
N ARG A 82 -10.41 5.91 19.26
CA ARG A 82 -10.06 5.21 20.51
C ARG A 82 -9.30 3.90 20.27
N VAL A 83 -9.28 3.41 19.04
CA VAL A 83 -8.55 2.19 18.62
C VAL A 83 -7.18 2.61 18.10
N THR A 84 -6.13 2.32 18.86
CA THR A 84 -4.76 2.76 18.56
C THR A 84 -3.76 1.60 18.45
N ASP A 85 -4.20 0.42 18.86
CA ASP A 85 -3.46 -0.84 18.82
C ASP A 85 -3.45 -1.48 17.42
N LEU A 86 -4.42 -1.13 16.55
CA LEU A 86 -4.47 -1.57 15.16
C LEU A 86 -3.85 -0.53 14.21
N PRO A 87 -3.06 -0.96 13.21
CA PRO A 87 -2.65 -0.08 12.12
C PRO A 87 -3.85 0.25 11.23
N ALA A 88 -3.92 1.47 10.72
CA ALA A 88 -4.79 1.81 9.61
C ALA A 88 -4.11 1.40 8.28
N VAL A 89 -4.90 0.92 7.34
CA VAL A 89 -4.51 0.76 5.95
C VAL A 89 -5.19 1.84 5.14
N ILE A 90 -4.41 2.64 4.42
CA ILE A 90 -4.88 3.74 3.59
C ILE A 90 -4.53 3.40 2.15
N THR A 91 -5.54 3.29 1.30
CA THR A 91 -5.37 3.08 -0.14
C THR A 91 -5.95 4.25 -0.91
N GLU A 92 -5.32 4.64 -2.01
CA GLU A 92 -5.90 5.52 -3.03
C GLU A 92 -5.80 4.82 -4.38
N TRP A 93 -6.95 4.67 -5.02
CA TRP A 93 -7.05 4.08 -6.35
C TRP A 93 -8.14 4.78 -7.14
N ASN A 94 -7.84 5.13 -8.40
CA ASN A 94 -8.79 5.79 -9.30
C ASN A 94 -9.43 7.07 -8.71
N GLY A 95 -8.66 7.87 -7.96
CA GLY A 95 -9.13 9.09 -7.30
C GLY A 95 -10.00 8.88 -6.05
N LYS A 96 -10.23 7.62 -5.63
CA LYS A 96 -10.92 7.29 -4.38
C LYS A 96 -9.92 6.88 -3.31
N SER A 97 -9.97 7.55 -2.16
CA SER A 97 -9.20 7.19 -0.97
C SER A 97 -10.10 6.51 0.07
N VAL A 98 -9.60 5.45 0.68
CA VAL A 98 -10.25 4.72 1.78
C VAL A 98 -9.23 4.50 2.89
N THR A 99 -9.57 4.94 4.09
CA THR A 99 -8.84 4.62 5.33
C THR A 99 -9.59 3.53 6.08
N ASN A 100 -8.97 2.37 6.28
CA ASN A 100 -9.55 1.22 6.96
C ASN A 100 -8.70 0.83 8.18
N ARG A 101 -9.22 1.09 9.39
CA ARG A 101 -8.61 0.67 10.67
C ARG A 101 -9.57 -0.15 11.51
N TYR A 102 -10.84 0.22 11.55
CA TYR A 102 -11.81 -0.35 12.48
C TYR A 102 -13.21 -0.41 11.87
N ASN A 103 -13.89 -1.56 12.01
CA ASN A 103 -15.22 -1.84 11.42
C ASN A 103 -15.32 -1.54 9.92
N GLY A 104 -14.21 -1.68 9.19
CA GLY A 104 -14.22 -1.54 7.74
C GLY A 104 -14.48 -2.85 7.01
N PRO A 105 -14.68 -2.76 5.68
CA PRO A 105 -14.92 -3.91 4.84
C PRO A 105 -13.68 -4.81 4.74
N ASP A 106 -13.89 -6.06 4.31
CA ASP A 106 -12.79 -6.94 3.94
C ASP A 106 -12.17 -6.47 2.63
N LEU A 107 -10.95 -5.94 2.71
CA LEU A 107 -10.16 -5.47 1.58
C LEU A 107 -8.92 -6.34 1.33
N THR A 108 -8.89 -7.55 1.91
CA THR A 108 -7.74 -8.46 1.84
C THR A 108 -7.31 -8.73 0.41
N THR A 109 -8.26 -8.94 -0.52
CA THR A 109 -7.98 -9.17 -1.93
C THR A 109 -7.27 -7.98 -2.59
N LEU A 110 -7.70 -6.75 -2.28
CA LEU A 110 -7.06 -5.54 -2.80
C LEU A 110 -5.66 -5.33 -2.20
N TYR A 111 -5.51 -5.57 -0.89
CA TYR A 111 -4.22 -5.44 -0.21
C TYR A 111 -3.21 -6.48 -0.71
N ALA A 112 -3.64 -7.73 -0.90
CA ALA A 112 -2.79 -8.77 -1.50
C ALA A 112 -2.36 -8.39 -2.92
N ALA A 113 -3.26 -7.81 -3.72
CA ALA A 113 -2.92 -7.34 -5.05
C ALA A 113 -1.85 -6.23 -5.00
N PHE A 114 -1.96 -5.28 -4.05
CA PHE A 114 -0.93 -4.26 -3.82
C PHE A 114 0.39 -4.85 -3.29
N ASP A 115 0.35 -5.77 -2.33
CA ASP A 115 1.54 -6.39 -1.74
C ASP A 115 2.33 -7.20 -2.78
N GLU A 116 1.64 -7.98 -3.61
CA GLU A 116 2.25 -8.71 -4.72
C GLU A 116 2.80 -7.76 -5.80
N ALA A 117 2.04 -6.72 -6.15
CA ALA A 117 2.47 -5.68 -7.06
C ALA A 117 3.73 -4.94 -6.57
N MET A 118 3.78 -4.61 -5.29
CA MET A 118 4.88 -3.91 -4.64
C MET A 118 6.12 -4.80 -4.54
N SER A 119 5.95 -6.09 -4.24
CA SER A 119 7.05 -7.06 -4.11
C SER A 119 7.66 -7.48 -5.45
N ALA A 120 6.94 -7.35 -6.55
CA ALA A 120 7.45 -7.65 -7.89
C ALA A 120 8.40 -6.57 -8.45
N LEU A 121 8.55 -5.42 -7.78
CA LEU A 121 9.39 -4.32 -8.24
C LEU A 121 10.85 -4.48 -7.81
N ASN A 122 11.77 -4.05 -8.69
CA ASN A 122 13.20 -4.00 -8.40
C ASN A 122 13.55 -2.70 -7.67
N TRP A 123 13.58 -2.75 -6.34
CA TRP A 123 13.82 -1.61 -5.47
C TRP A 123 15.29 -1.18 -5.43
N ARG A 124 15.53 0.13 -5.44
CA ARG A 124 16.84 0.76 -5.24
C ARG A 124 16.75 1.76 -4.11
N SER A 125 17.68 1.69 -3.16
CA SER A 125 17.76 2.66 -2.06
C SER A 125 17.98 4.08 -2.59
N ILE A 126 17.28 5.04 -1.98
CA ILE A 126 17.52 6.47 -2.18
C ILE A 126 18.38 6.90 -0.99
N GLU A 127 19.69 7.01 -1.18
CA GLU A 127 20.57 7.56 -0.14
C GLU A 127 20.07 8.96 0.24
N THR A 128 19.57 9.08 1.47
CA THR A 128 19.29 10.39 2.07
C THR A 128 20.61 10.86 2.66
N LYS A 129 21.26 11.79 1.96
CA LYS A 129 22.54 12.39 2.35
C LYS A 129 22.41 13.19 3.64
#